data_AF-A0A327W1E8-F1
#
_entry.id   AF-A0A327W1E8-F1
#
_cell.length_a   1.000
_cell.length_b   1.000
_cell.length_c   1.000
_cell.angle_alpha   90.00
_cell.angle_beta   90.00
_cell.angle_gamma   90.00
#
_symmetry.space_group_name_H-M   'P 1'
#
loop_
_entity.id
_entity.type
_entity.pdbx_description
1 polymer ?
#
loop_
_entity_poly.entity_id
_entity_poly.type
_entity_poly.pdbx_seq_one_letter_code
_entity_poly.pdbx_strand_id
1 'polypeptide(L)'
;MSNFPSPPPVPQDRRFVLGQHLRMSVLTTAQETDGRHDLADVSLPPGSGTPLHLHTGYEERLWIVEGTLTVWAGPDTYTLRSGDFYRVPMNTPHTIKAGEDGARA
;
A
#
# COMPACT_ATOMS: atom_id res chain seq x y z
N MET A 1 -12.99 10.31 10.75
CA MET A 1 -12.91 10.20 9.29
C MET A 1 -11.77 11.08 8.84
N SER A 2 -10.68 10.48 8.41
CA SER A 2 -9.50 11.19 7.91
C SER A 2 -9.83 11.67 6.51
N ASN A 3 -9.88 12.99 6.29
CA ASN A 3 -10.23 13.53 4.99
C ASN A 3 -8.95 13.60 4.13
N PHE A 4 -8.53 12.46 3.58
CA PHE A 4 -7.41 12.42 2.66
C PHE A 4 -7.80 13.12 1.36
N PRO A 5 -6.99 14.08 0.86
CA PRO A 5 -7.26 14.67 -0.44
C PRO A 5 -7.18 13.59 -1.52
N SER A 6 -8.03 13.70 -2.54
CA SER A 6 -7.84 12.90 -3.75
C SER A 6 -6.48 13.25 -4.36
N PRO A 7 -5.67 12.26 -4.76
CA PRO A 7 -4.43 12.54 -5.45
C PRO A 7 -4.71 13.23 -6.78
N PRO A 8 -3.76 14.03 -7.29
CA PRO A 8 -3.89 14.63 -8.61
C PRO A 8 -4.01 13.52 -9.69
N PRO A 9 -4.56 13.84 -10.88
CA PRO A 9 -4.59 12.89 -11.98
C PRO A 9 -3.21 12.35 -12.31
N VAL A 10 -3.04 11.03 -12.21
CA VAL A 10 -1.76 10.35 -12.48
C VAL A 10 -1.66 9.97 -13.96
N PRO A 11 -0.56 10.24 -14.68
CA PRO A 11 -0.36 9.81 -16.07
C PRO A 11 -0.55 8.29 -16.28
N GLN A 12 -0.96 7.86 -17.48
CA GLN A 12 -1.27 6.44 -17.75
C GLN A 12 -0.07 5.51 -17.58
N ASP A 13 1.12 5.96 -17.93
CA ASP A 13 2.39 5.24 -17.80
C ASP A 13 2.86 5.03 -16.34
N ARG A 14 2.13 5.62 -15.38
CA ARG A 14 2.35 5.45 -13.93
C ARG A 14 1.24 4.67 -13.25
N ARG A 15 0.33 4.05 -14.01
CA ARG A 15 -0.79 3.24 -13.51
C ARG A 15 -0.55 1.79 -13.84
N PHE A 16 -0.56 0.96 -12.82
CA PHE A 16 -0.26 -0.47 -12.92
C PHE A 16 -1.41 -1.30 -12.37
N VAL A 17 -1.55 -2.50 -12.93
CA VAL A 17 -2.31 -3.59 -12.31
C VAL A 17 -1.30 -4.66 -11.92
N LEU A 18 -1.17 -4.94 -10.64
CA LEU A 18 -0.29 -5.99 -10.13
C LEU A 18 -1.13 -7.25 -9.89
N GLY A 19 -0.68 -8.37 -10.45
CA GLY A 19 -1.47 -9.59 -10.49
C GLY A 19 -2.73 -9.39 -11.33
N GLN A 20 -3.89 -9.77 -10.80
CA GLN A 20 -5.16 -9.70 -11.53
C GLN A 20 -5.96 -8.42 -11.26
N HIS A 21 -5.84 -7.84 -10.06
CA HIS A 21 -6.80 -6.81 -9.63
C HIS A 21 -6.27 -5.70 -8.72
N LEU A 22 -5.05 -5.79 -8.17
CA LEU A 22 -4.48 -4.71 -7.36
C LEU A 22 -4.10 -3.56 -8.29
N ARG A 23 -4.68 -2.38 -8.06
CA ARG A 23 -4.42 -1.17 -8.86
C ARG A 23 -3.47 -0.27 -8.10
N MET A 24 -2.40 0.17 -8.76
CA MET A 24 -1.39 1.03 -8.17
C MET A 24 -1.15 2.22 -9.07
N SER A 25 -1.18 3.43 -8.52
CA SER A 25 -0.79 4.65 -9.21
C SER A 25 0.42 5.28 -8.51
N VAL A 26 1.55 5.39 -9.20
CA VAL A 26 2.76 6.01 -8.63
C VAL A 26 2.59 7.53 -8.67
N LEU A 27 2.41 8.13 -7.49
CA LEU A 27 2.22 9.57 -7.28
C LEU A 27 3.55 10.31 -7.34
N THR A 28 4.61 9.70 -6.82
CA THR A 28 5.97 10.24 -6.87
C THR A 28 6.96 9.11 -7.05
N THR A 29 7.90 9.29 -7.95
CA THR A 29 8.95 8.33 -8.29
C THR A 29 10.24 8.58 -7.49
N ALA A 30 11.10 7.58 -7.41
CA ALA A 30 12.43 7.75 -6.83
C ALA A 30 13.24 8.85 -7.55
N GLN A 31 13.12 9.00 -8.87
CA GLN A 31 13.80 10.04 -9.63
C GLN A 31 13.34 11.45 -9.23
N GLU A 32 12.06 11.64 -8.94
CA GLU A 32 11.50 12.93 -8.50
C GLU A 32 11.90 13.30 -7.06
N THR A 33 12.33 12.32 -6.26
CA THR A 33 12.69 12.52 -4.86
C THR A 33 14.18 12.39 -4.57
N ASP A 34 15.02 12.28 -5.60
CA ASP A 34 16.45 11.97 -5.48
C ASP A 34 16.72 10.68 -4.69
N GLY A 35 15.87 9.67 -4.87
CA GLY A 35 15.97 8.37 -4.23
C GLY A 35 15.50 8.32 -2.78
N ARG A 36 14.87 9.39 -2.26
CA ARG A 36 14.41 9.43 -0.86
C ARG A 36 13.18 8.58 -0.57
N HIS A 37 12.24 8.53 -1.52
CA HIS A 37 11.04 7.68 -1.45
C HIS A 37 10.33 7.61 -2.81
N ASP A 38 9.51 6.59 -2.99
CA ASP A 38 8.35 6.68 -3.86
C ASP A 38 7.08 6.84 -3.02
N LEU A 39 5.98 7.18 -3.68
CA LEU A 39 4.65 7.20 -3.09
C LEU A 39 3.67 6.67 -4.12
N ALA A 40 2.80 5.75 -3.70
CA ALA A 40 1.76 5.20 -4.55
C ALA A 40 0.40 5.23 -3.85
N ASP A 41 -0.66 5.40 -4.64
CA ASP A 41 -2.05 5.14 -4.24
C ASP A 41 -2.42 3.74 -4.71
N VAL A 42 -2.71 2.85 -3.77
CA VAL A 42 -2.94 1.43 -3.99
C VAL A 42 -4.36 1.07 -3.60
N SER A 43 -5.12 0.54 -4.56
CA SER A 43 -6.45 0.00 -4.34
C SER A 43 -6.46 -1.53 -4.47
N LEU A 44 -6.86 -2.19 -3.40
CA LEU A 44 -7.01 -3.63 -3.28
C LEU A 44 -8.51 -3.99 -3.28
N PRO A 45 -8.99 -4.80 -4.22
CA PRO A 45 -10.36 -5.33 -4.16
C PRO A 45 -10.62 -6.19 -2.91
N PRO A 46 -11.89 -6.42 -2.56
CA PRO A 46 -12.29 -7.33 -1.50
C PRO A 46 -11.52 -8.64 -1.45
N GLY A 47 -10.96 -8.96 -0.28
CA GLY A 47 -10.25 -10.22 -0.02
C GLY A 47 -8.93 -10.43 -0.76
N SER A 48 -8.52 -9.50 -1.63
CA SER A 48 -7.26 -9.57 -2.36
C SER A 48 -6.06 -9.25 -1.46
N GLY A 49 -4.86 -9.62 -1.89
CA GLY A 49 -3.65 -9.42 -1.10
C GLY A 49 -2.38 -9.68 -1.89
N THR A 50 -1.24 -9.47 -1.25
CA THR A 50 0.08 -9.76 -1.82
C THR A 50 0.56 -11.15 -1.39
N PRO A 51 1.36 -11.85 -2.21
CA PRO A 51 2.09 -13.01 -1.74
C PRO A 51 3.05 -12.64 -0.60
N LEU A 52 3.53 -13.63 0.13
CA LEU A 52 4.58 -13.44 1.14
C LEU A 52 5.86 -12.93 0.48
N HIS A 53 6.34 -11.77 0.93
CA HIS A 53 7.56 -11.16 0.40
C HIS A 53 8.24 -10.27 1.45
N LEU A 54 9.39 -9.70 1.10
CA LEU A 54 10.11 -8.70 1.89
C LEU A 54 10.83 -7.72 0.97
N HIS A 55 11.17 -6.55 1.50
CA HIS A 55 11.95 -5.53 0.79
C HIS A 55 13.33 -5.41 1.44
N THR A 56 14.39 -5.44 0.63
CA THR A 56 15.79 -5.35 1.11
C THR A 56 16.39 -3.95 0.99
N GLY A 57 15.76 -3.06 0.21
CA GLY A 57 16.27 -1.72 -0.09
C GLY A 57 15.45 -0.57 0.47
N TYR A 58 14.25 -0.84 1.00
CA TYR A 58 13.34 0.18 1.53
C TYR A 58 12.38 -0.43 2.54
N GLU A 59 11.86 0.41 3.44
CA GLU A 59 10.73 0.06 4.31
C GLU A 59 9.41 0.42 3.64
N GLU A 60 8.34 -0.31 3.98
CA GLU A 60 7.00 0.00 3.51
C GLU A 60 6.23 0.78 4.58
N ARG A 61 5.44 1.76 4.15
CA ARG A 61 4.64 2.62 5.01
C ARG A 61 3.22 2.67 4.46
N LEU A 62 2.27 2.19 5.25
CA LEU A 62 0.88 2.02 4.87
C LEU A 62 0.03 3.02 5.64
N TRP A 63 -0.66 3.92 4.93
CA TRP A 63 -1.71 4.76 5.51
C TRP A 63 -3.05 4.35 4.92
N ILE A 64 -3.96 3.84 5.74
CA ILE A 64 -5.23 3.38 5.20
C ILE A 64 -6.13 4.58 4.94
N VAL A 65 -6.49 4.78 3.68
CA VAL A 65 -7.41 5.83 3.26
C VAL A 65 -8.85 5.36 3.41
N GLU A 66 -9.16 4.16 2.91
CA GLU A 66 -10.51 3.57 2.92
C GLU A 66 -10.44 2.05 3.13
N GLY A 67 -11.54 1.47 3.63
CA GLY A 67 -11.63 0.04 3.87
C GLY A 67 -10.75 -0.46 5.02
N THR A 68 -10.32 -1.72 4.93
CA THR A 68 -9.48 -2.36 5.95
C THR A 68 -8.40 -3.24 5.34
N LEU A 69 -7.23 -3.26 5.98
CA LEU A 69 -6.08 -4.03 5.56
C LEU A 69 -5.55 -4.84 6.75
N THR A 70 -5.55 -6.17 6.64
CA THR A 70 -4.84 -7.03 7.59
C THR A 70 -3.39 -7.18 7.11
N VAL A 71 -2.45 -6.74 7.94
CA VAL A 71 -1.02 -6.86 7.73
C VAL A 71 -0.48 -7.95 8.65
N TRP A 72 0.12 -8.97 8.08
CA TRP A 72 0.98 -9.91 8.80
C TRP A 72 2.42 -9.50 8.52
N ALA A 73 3.21 -9.22 9.56
CA ALA A 73 4.59 -8.76 9.41
C ALA A 73 5.46 -9.27 10.57
N GLY A 74 6.39 -10.18 10.27
CA GLY A 74 7.21 -10.82 11.29
C GLY A 74 6.35 -11.58 12.32
N PRO A 75 6.45 -11.28 13.63
CA PRO A 75 5.64 -11.93 14.66
C PRO A 75 4.22 -11.35 14.77
N ASP A 76 3.97 -10.20 14.16
CA ASP A 76 2.77 -9.41 14.44
C ASP A 76 1.71 -9.55 13.34
N THR A 77 0.45 -9.41 13.75
CA THR A 77 -0.70 -9.30 12.83
C THR A 77 -1.62 -8.19 13.29
N TYR A 78 -1.87 -7.23 12.41
CA TYR A 78 -2.72 -6.07 12.68
C TYR A 78 -3.80 -5.94 11.61
N THR A 79 -5.03 -5.65 12.03
CA THR A 79 -6.06 -5.17 11.11
C THR A 79 -6.14 -3.66 11.22
N LEU A 80 -5.73 -2.98 10.16
CA LEU A 80 -5.74 -1.53 10.02
C LEU A 80 -7.03 -1.09 9.35
N ARG A 81 -7.56 0.07 9.75
CA ARG A 81 -8.75 0.71 9.18
C ARG A 81 -8.43 2.13 8.74
N SER A 82 -9.34 2.75 7.98
CA SER A 82 -9.21 4.15 7.54
C SER A 82 -8.72 5.09 8.64
N GLY A 83 -7.61 5.78 8.36
CA GLY A 83 -6.88 6.67 9.27
C GLY A 83 -5.71 6.04 10.01
N ASP A 84 -5.62 4.71 10.06
CA ASP A 84 -4.50 4.03 10.71
C ASP A 84 -3.24 4.09 9.84
N PHE A 85 -2.10 4.00 10.54
CA PHE A 85 -0.77 3.95 9.93
C PHE A 85 -0.04 2.71 10.43
N TYR A 86 0.71 2.06 9.54
CA TYR A 86 1.65 1.01 9.91
C TYR A 86 2.93 1.10 9.08
N ARG A 87 4.05 0.75 9.70
CA ARG A 87 5.36 0.70 9.07
C ARG A 87 5.89 -0.73 9.12
N VAL A 88 6.23 -1.27 7.96
CA VAL A 88 6.91 -2.55 7.83
C VAL A 88 8.41 -2.29 7.65
N PRO A 89 9.26 -2.63 8.65
CA PRO A 89 10.70 -2.41 8.52
C PRO A 89 11.33 -3.24 7.39
N MET A 90 12.46 -2.75 6.84
CA MET A 90 13.28 -3.52 5.91
C MET A 90 13.58 -4.94 6.41
N ASN A 91 13.66 -5.89 5.50
CA ASN A 91 13.93 -7.30 5.77
C ASN A 91 12.89 -7.99 6.67
N THR A 92 11.69 -7.43 6.81
CA THR A 92 10.57 -8.08 7.50
C THR A 92 9.70 -8.82 6.49
N PRO A 93 9.58 -10.15 6.55
CA PRO A 93 8.61 -10.88 5.75
C PRO A 93 7.19 -10.44 6.08
N HIS A 94 6.39 -10.13 5.07
CA HIS A 94 5.03 -9.64 5.26
C HIS A 94 4.06 -10.07 4.15
N THR A 95 2.77 -10.04 4.50
CA THR A 95 1.63 -10.07 3.57
C THR A 95 0.63 -9.00 3.97
N ILE A 96 -0.11 -8.50 2.98
CA ILE A 96 -1.28 -7.65 3.21
C ILE A 96 -2.51 -8.31 2.60
N LYS A 97 -3.66 -8.15 3.25
CA LYS A 97 -4.94 -8.65 2.76
C LYS A 97 -6.05 -7.61 3.01
N ALA A 98 -6.76 -7.25 1.97
CA ALA A 98 -7.92 -6.38 2.07
C ALA A 98 -9.12 -7.08 2.71
N GLY A 99 -9.91 -6.34 3.47
CA GLY A 99 -11.16 -6.80 4.05
C GLY A 99 -12.28 -6.99 3.03
N GLU A 100 -13.50 -7.18 3.52
CA GLU A 100 -14.68 -7.51 2.69
C GLU A 100 -15.10 -6.37 1.75
N ASP A 101 -14.83 -5.12 2.12
CA ASP A 101 -15.11 -3.95 1.30
C ASP A 101 -13.92 -3.52 0.42
N GLY A 102 -12.82 -4.27 0.47
CA GLY A 102 -11.54 -3.87 -0.12
C GLY A 102 -10.74 -2.92 0.78
N ALA A 103 -9.69 -2.34 0.21
CA ALA A 103 -8.84 -1.36 0.88
C ALA A 103 -8.25 -0.37 -0.13
N ARG A 104 -8.04 0.87 0.32
CA ARG A 104 -7.21 1.85 -0.36
C ARG A 104 -6.17 2.40 0.59
N ALA A 105 -4.90 2.39 0.20
CA ALA A 105 -3.78 2.84 1.00
C ALA A 105 -2.77 3.64 0.17
#